data_AF-A0A4U1F8Y1-F1
#
_entry.id   AF-A0A4U1F8Y1-F1
#
_cell.length_a   1.000
_cell.length_b   1.000
_cell.length_c   1.000
_cell.angle_alpha   90.00
_cell.angle_beta   90.00
_cell.angle_gamma   90.00
#
_symmetry.space_group_name_H-M   'P 1'
#
loop_
_entity.id
_entity.type
_entity.pdbx_description
1 polymer ?
#
loop_
_entity_poly.entity_id
_entity_poly.type
_entity_poly.pdbx_seq_one_letter_code
_entity_poly.pdbx_strand_id
1 'polypeptide(L)'
;PAPKRQKCDHWTPCPPNTYAYRLLSGGGRDKYAKICFEDEVLIGEKTGNVARGINIAIVNYVTGKVLATQYFDMYKGDNSGPMTNFIQSAPSNSLLFMVTHDDGSSRLKEDAKKAIEALGSKEIRNIRFRSSWVFLGAKGFELPAGIQREKINHSDNAKNRYLGWPAEIQVEGCIPKGPS
;
A
#
# COMPACT_ATOMS: atom_id res chain seq x y z
N PRO A 1 10.51 32.17 -7.05
CA PRO A 1 10.22 30.91 -7.79
C PRO A 1 8.93 30.27 -7.27
N ALA A 2 7.99 29.90 -8.14
CA ALA A 2 6.81 29.17 -7.73
C ALA A 2 7.20 27.79 -7.16
N PRO A 3 6.48 27.24 -6.17
CA PRO A 3 6.73 25.90 -5.66
C PRO A 3 6.69 24.89 -6.82
N LYS A 4 7.78 24.16 -7.05
CA LYS A 4 7.83 23.14 -8.10
C LYS A 4 7.10 21.89 -7.60
N ARG A 5 6.13 21.41 -8.37
CA ARG A 5 5.47 20.11 -8.13
C ARG A 5 6.50 18.99 -8.15
N GLN A 6 6.47 18.12 -7.14
CA GLN A 6 7.33 16.93 -7.04
C GLN A 6 6.57 15.67 -7.51
N LYS A 7 7.31 14.61 -7.84
CA LYS A 7 6.70 13.31 -8.19
C LYS A 7 5.78 12.83 -7.06
N CYS A 8 4.63 12.26 -7.42
CA CYS A 8 3.59 11.83 -6.48
C CYS A 8 3.11 12.95 -5.53
N ASP A 9 3.28 14.21 -5.94
CA ASP A 9 2.95 15.41 -5.16
C ASP A 9 3.60 15.43 -3.76
N HIS A 10 4.83 14.91 -3.66
CA HIS A 10 5.62 14.93 -2.42
C HIS A 10 5.82 16.35 -1.89
N TRP A 11 5.96 16.45 -0.57
CA TRP A 11 6.29 17.72 0.09
C TRP A 11 7.69 18.21 -0.26
N THR A 12 8.66 17.29 -0.31
CA THR A 12 10.07 17.56 -0.64
C THR A 12 10.54 16.74 -1.83
N PRO A 13 11.50 17.24 -2.62
CA PRO A 13 12.10 16.45 -3.69
C PRO A 13 12.79 15.21 -3.14
N CYS A 14 12.65 14.08 -3.83
CA CYS A 14 13.43 12.89 -3.53
C CYS A 14 14.93 13.08 -3.91
N PRO A 15 15.86 12.47 -3.16
CA PRO A 15 17.27 12.45 -3.53
C PRO A 15 17.51 11.83 -4.92
N PRO A 16 18.63 12.17 -5.60
CA PRO A 16 19.02 11.50 -6.83
C PRO A 16 19.11 9.97 -6.67
N ASN A 17 18.90 9.24 -7.77
CA ASN A 17 18.95 7.78 -7.80
C ASN A 17 18.01 7.09 -6.78
N THR A 18 16.80 7.63 -6.61
CA THR A 18 15.74 7.01 -5.82
C THR A 18 14.45 6.88 -6.65
N TYR A 19 13.55 5.99 -6.24
CA TYR A 19 12.17 5.93 -6.68
C TYR A 19 11.26 6.65 -5.69
N ALA A 20 10.40 7.54 -6.15
CA ALA A 20 9.37 8.18 -5.35
C ALA A 20 8.14 7.28 -5.23
N TYR A 21 7.55 7.16 -4.03
CA TYR A 21 6.25 6.51 -3.85
C TYR A 21 5.36 7.31 -2.91
N ARG A 22 4.04 7.14 -3.06
CA ARG A 22 3.04 7.65 -2.13
C ARG A 22 1.87 6.67 -2.03
N LEU A 23 1.58 6.24 -0.82
CA LEU A 23 0.48 5.33 -0.51
C LEU A 23 -0.58 6.08 0.27
N LEU A 24 -1.83 5.96 -0.16
CA LEU A 24 -3.00 6.54 0.46
C LEU A 24 -4.05 5.44 0.60
N SER A 25 -4.52 5.21 1.82
CA SER A 25 -5.68 4.34 2.08
C SER A 25 -6.99 5.06 1.72
N GLY A 26 -8.09 4.30 1.66
CA GLY A 26 -9.42 4.87 1.50
C GLY A 26 -9.89 5.60 2.77
N GLY A 27 -10.72 6.62 2.56
CA GLY A 27 -11.41 7.37 3.62
C GLY A 27 -12.93 7.19 3.49
N GLY A 28 -13.51 6.35 4.34
CA GLY A 28 -14.90 5.93 4.15
C GLY A 28 -15.11 5.20 2.82
N ARG A 29 -16.22 5.49 2.14
CA ARG A 29 -16.60 4.90 0.85
C ARG A 29 -16.23 5.76 -0.36
N ASP A 30 -16.21 7.08 -0.18
CA ASP A 30 -16.16 8.04 -1.29
C ASP A 30 -14.76 8.63 -1.53
N LYS A 31 -13.80 8.39 -0.61
CA LYS A 31 -12.39 8.73 -0.83
C LYS A 31 -11.62 7.45 -1.14
N TYR A 32 -11.27 7.28 -2.40
CA TYR A 32 -10.59 6.08 -2.89
C TYR A 32 -9.13 6.00 -2.45
N ALA A 33 -8.68 4.77 -2.20
CA ALA A 33 -7.27 4.49 -1.98
C ALA A 33 -6.46 4.79 -3.25
N LYS A 34 -5.17 5.08 -3.08
CA LYS A 34 -4.26 5.43 -4.18
C LYS A 34 -2.85 4.90 -3.92
N ILE A 35 -2.25 4.28 -4.92
CA ILE A 35 -0.84 3.93 -4.99
C ILE A 35 -0.21 4.74 -6.11
N CYS A 36 0.74 5.60 -5.77
CA CYS A 36 1.58 6.32 -6.73
C CYS A 36 3.01 5.84 -6.64
N PHE A 37 3.64 5.61 -7.79
CA PHE A 37 5.05 5.23 -7.93
C PHE A 37 5.64 5.99 -9.12
N GLU A 38 6.75 6.70 -8.91
CA GLU A 38 7.42 7.50 -9.94
C GLU A 38 6.51 8.48 -10.72
N ASP A 39 5.55 9.08 -10.01
CA ASP A 39 4.53 10.00 -10.54
C ASP A 39 3.42 9.35 -11.37
N GLU A 40 3.43 8.01 -11.47
CA GLU A 40 2.37 7.22 -12.08
C GLU A 40 1.41 6.69 -11.00
N VAL A 41 0.11 6.83 -11.23
CA VAL A 41 -0.91 6.20 -10.37
C VAL A 41 -1.05 4.75 -10.81
N LEU A 42 -0.60 3.82 -9.98
CA LEU A 42 -0.67 2.37 -10.26
C LEU A 42 -2.04 1.79 -9.89
N ILE A 43 -2.59 2.24 -8.76
CA ILE A 43 -3.95 1.91 -8.32
C ILE A 43 -4.62 3.20 -7.85
N GLY A 44 -5.86 3.43 -8.26
CA GLY A 44 -6.67 4.55 -7.81
C GLY A 44 -7.88 4.81 -8.69
N GLU A 45 -8.66 5.82 -8.33
CA GLU A 45 -9.86 6.25 -9.08
C GLU A 45 -9.50 6.61 -10.53
N LYS A 46 -8.38 7.33 -10.73
CA LYS A 46 -7.89 7.74 -12.05
C LYS A 46 -7.69 6.57 -13.01
N THR A 47 -7.27 5.41 -12.50
CA THR A 47 -7.01 4.19 -13.29
C THR A 47 -8.20 3.23 -13.29
N GLY A 48 -9.28 3.51 -12.54
CA GLY A 48 -10.49 2.69 -12.50
C GLY A 48 -10.30 1.28 -11.93
N ASN A 49 -9.18 1.01 -11.25
CA ASN A 49 -8.77 -0.33 -10.80
C ASN A 49 -8.68 -0.47 -9.27
N VAL A 50 -9.18 0.50 -8.51
CA VAL A 50 -9.29 0.44 -7.04
C VAL A 50 -10.65 -0.12 -6.63
N ALA A 51 -10.67 -0.99 -5.63
CA ALA A 51 -11.92 -1.51 -5.06
C ALA A 51 -11.79 -1.80 -3.56
N ARG A 52 -12.90 -2.18 -2.91
CA ARG A 52 -12.92 -2.59 -1.50
C ARG A 52 -11.94 -3.74 -1.26
N GLY A 53 -11.24 -3.70 -0.13
CA GLY A 53 -10.29 -4.74 0.26
C GLY A 53 -8.88 -4.22 0.45
N ILE A 54 -7.92 -5.14 0.31
CA ILE A 54 -6.50 -4.81 0.21
C ILE A 54 -6.16 -4.71 -1.28
N ASN A 55 -5.62 -3.56 -1.69
CA ASN A 55 -5.19 -3.27 -3.04
C ASN A 55 -3.66 -3.36 -3.09
N ILE A 56 -3.12 -4.15 -4.02
CA ILE A 56 -1.70 -4.49 -4.07
C ILE A 56 -1.13 -4.17 -5.47
N ALA A 57 -0.04 -3.40 -5.51
CA ALA A 57 0.78 -3.22 -6.70
C ALA A 57 2.16 -3.87 -6.49
N ILE A 58 2.62 -4.64 -7.47
CA ILE A 58 3.94 -5.26 -7.50
C ILE A 58 4.78 -4.58 -8.57
N VAL A 59 5.96 -4.09 -8.20
CA VAL A 59 6.91 -3.42 -9.09
C VAL A 59 8.25 -4.15 -9.04
N ASN A 60 8.86 -4.39 -10.20
CA ASN A 60 10.23 -4.89 -10.28
C ASN A 60 11.19 -3.79 -9.80
N TYR A 61 11.91 -4.04 -8.72
CA TYR A 61 12.80 -3.06 -8.09
C TYR A 61 13.94 -2.61 -9.01
N VAL A 62 14.51 -3.53 -9.79
CA VAL A 62 15.68 -3.24 -10.65
C VAL A 62 15.28 -2.33 -11.81
N THR A 63 14.17 -2.65 -12.47
CA THR A 63 13.74 -1.96 -13.71
C THR A 63 12.74 -0.82 -13.46
N GLY A 64 12.12 -0.77 -12.28
CA GLY A 64 11.03 0.15 -11.96
C GLY A 64 9.71 -0.17 -12.68
N LYS A 65 9.63 -1.29 -13.41
CA LYS A 65 8.43 -1.66 -14.17
C LYS A 65 7.37 -2.32 -13.28
N VAL A 66 6.12 -1.92 -13.47
CA VAL A 66 4.96 -2.55 -12.86
C VAL A 66 4.84 -3.99 -13.39
N LEU A 67 4.74 -4.95 -12.48
CA LEU A 67 4.56 -6.36 -12.81
C LEU A 67 3.09 -6.78 -12.73
N ALA A 68 2.38 -6.32 -11.70
CA ALA A 68 0.97 -6.63 -11.51
C ALA A 68 0.29 -5.61 -10.59
N THR A 69 -1.03 -5.44 -10.78
CA THR A 69 -1.90 -4.71 -9.85
C THR A 69 -3.17 -5.52 -9.65
N GLN A 70 -3.61 -5.68 -8.39
CA GLN A 70 -4.82 -6.42 -8.08
C GLN A 70 -5.40 -5.99 -6.73
N TYR A 71 -6.72 -6.06 -6.59
CA TYR A 71 -7.41 -5.91 -5.32
C TYR A 71 -8.01 -7.23 -4.84
N PHE A 72 -8.17 -7.35 -3.54
CA PHE A 72 -8.74 -8.54 -2.89
C PHE A 72 -9.77 -8.11 -1.85
N ASP A 73 -11.05 -8.31 -2.14
CA ASP A 73 -12.16 -7.95 -1.25
C ASP A 73 -12.08 -8.78 0.03
N MET A 74 -11.83 -8.11 1.17
CA MET A 74 -11.72 -8.75 2.47
C MET A 74 -13.04 -8.73 3.25
N TYR A 75 -14.13 -8.23 2.67
CA TYR A 75 -15.46 -8.24 3.28
C TYR A 75 -16.36 -9.33 2.68
N LYS A 76 -16.29 -9.55 1.35
CA LYS A 76 -17.02 -10.60 0.63
C LYS A 76 -16.09 -11.56 -0.10
N GLY A 77 -16.57 -12.79 -0.32
CA GLY A 77 -15.83 -13.83 -1.04
C GLY A 77 -14.79 -14.55 -0.18
N ASP A 78 -13.95 -15.37 -0.82
CA ASP A 78 -12.80 -16.03 -0.20
C ASP A 78 -11.51 -15.62 -0.91
N ASN A 79 -11.14 -14.35 -0.75
CA ASN A 79 -10.01 -13.76 -1.46
C ASN A 79 -8.69 -13.82 -0.67
N SER A 80 -8.72 -14.27 0.59
CA SER A 80 -7.51 -14.30 1.41
C SER A 80 -6.48 -15.31 0.90
N GLY A 81 -6.89 -16.49 0.45
CA GLY A 81 -6.01 -17.48 -0.18
C GLY A 81 -5.43 -17.00 -1.52
N PRO A 82 -6.28 -16.54 -2.47
CA PRO A 82 -5.81 -15.90 -3.70
C PRO A 82 -4.83 -14.74 -3.47
N MET A 83 -5.05 -13.90 -2.47
CA MET A 83 -4.14 -12.81 -2.10
C MET A 83 -2.79 -13.34 -1.61
N THR A 84 -2.79 -14.37 -0.75
CA THR A 84 -1.56 -15.04 -0.31
C THR A 84 -0.76 -15.56 -1.51
N ASN A 85 -1.42 -16.23 -2.45
CA ASN A 85 -0.77 -16.75 -3.66
C ASN A 85 -0.17 -15.62 -4.51
N PHE A 86 -0.90 -14.51 -4.68
CA PHE A 86 -0.43 -13.34 -5.43
C PHE A 86 0.83 -12.71 -4.82
N ILE A 87 0.87 -12.59 -3.48
CA ILE A 87 2.04 -12.11 -2.75
C ILE A 87 3.22 -13.10 -2.91
N GLN A 88 2.94 -14.39 -2.77
CA GLN A 88 3.96 -15.44 -2.88
C GLN A 88 4.49 -15.62 -4.30
N SER A 89 3.70 -15.34 -5.33
CA SER A 89 4.13 -15.41 -6.73
C SER A 89 4.99 -14.22 -7.18
N ALA A 90 5.06 -13.14 -6.39
CA ALA A 90 5.95 -12.02 -6.70
C ALA A 90 7.40 -12.52 -6.82
N PRO A 91 8.14 -12.20 -7.90
CA PRO A 91 9.52 -12.62 -8.04
C PRO A 91 10.42 -11.93 -6.98
N SER A 92 11.59 -12.48 -6.71
CA SER A 92 12.64 -11.76 -5.97
C SER A 92 12.97 -10.43 -6.66
N ASN A 93 13.47 -9.46 -5.90
CA ASN A 93 13.65 -8.07 -6.33
C ASN A 93 12.34 -7.37 -6.71
N SER A 94 11.30 -7.59 -5.90
CA SER A 94 10.01 -6.90 -6.05
C SER A 94 9.75 -5.95 -4.88
N LEU A 95 9.19 -4.78 -5.20
CA LEU A 95 8.50 -3.90 -4.26
C LEU A 95 7.01 -4.28 -4.26
N LEU A 96 6.40 -4.36 -3.07
CA LEU A 96 4.98 -4.60 -2.91
C LEU A 96 4.36 -3.43 -2.15
N PHE A 97 3.48 -2.70 -2.82
CA PHE A 97 2.72 -1.59 -2.25
C PHE A 97 1.31 -2.07 -1.92
N MET A 98 0.85 -1.86 -0.70
CA MET A 98 -0.46 -2.32 -0.23
C MET A 98 -1.22 -1.18 0.43
N VAL A 99 -2.49 -1.01 0.09
CA VAL A 99 -3.39 -0.03 0.71
C VAL A 99 -4.78 -0.62 0.92
N THR A 100 -5.44 -0.28 2.04
CA THR A 100 -6.83 -0.67 2.25
C THR A 100 -7.80 0.36 1.66
N HIS A 101 -8.95 -0.11 1.17
CA HIS A 101 -10.12 0.71 0.86
C HIS A 101 -11.37 0.05 1.46
N ASP A 102 -12.17 0.84 2.18
CA ASP A 102 -13.33 0.42 2.97
C ASP A 102 -12.99 -0.59 4.10
N ASP A 103 -12.84 -1.89 3.80
CA ASP A 103 -12.42 -2.91 4.78
C ASP A 103 -11.39 -3.88 4.18
N GLY A 104 -10.28 -4.04 4.90
CA GLY A 104 -9.20 -4.97 4.56
C GLY A 104 -9.05 -6.15 5.52
N SER A 105 -10.04 -6.43 6.39
CA SER A 105 -9.80 -7.28 7.57
C SER A 105 -10.84 -8.39 7.81
N SER A 106 -12.12 -8.21 7.45
CA SER A 106 -13.21 -9.09 7.91
C SER A 106 -13.01 -10.57 7.56
N ARG A 107 -12.36 -10.86 6.44
CA ARG A 107 -12.08 -12.22 5.94
C ARG A 107 -10.58 -12.46 5.73
N LEU A 108 -9.73 -11.63 6.32
CA LEU A 108 -8.27 -11.80 6.25
C LEU A 108 -7.84 -12.97 7.14
N LYS A 109 -7.34 -14.04 6.53
CA LYS A 109 -6.94 -15.29 7.21
C LYS A 109 -5.47 -15.26 7.63
N GLU A 110 -5.11 -16.18 8.51
CA GLU A 110 -3.78 -16.25 9.13
C GLU A 110 -2.63 -16.42 8.14
N ASP A 111 -2.80 -17.20 7.07
CA ASP A 111 -1.74 -17.38 6.08
C ASP A 111 -1.44 -16.10 5.29
N ALA A 112 -2.46 -15.27 5.04
CA ALA A 112 -2.27 -13.96 4.42
C ALA A 112 -1.54 -13.00 5.36
N LYS A 113 -1.89 -12.99 6.66
CA LYS A 113 -1.17 -12.20 7.66
C LYS A 113 0.29 -12.63 7.75
N LYS A 114 0.57 -13.94 7.78
CA LYS A 114 1.95 -14.48 7.75
C LYS A 114 2.72 -14.05 6.50
N ALA A 115 2.08 -14.11 5.32
CA ALA A 115 2.73 -13.70 4.07
C ALA A 115 3.09 -12.21 4.05
N ILE A 116 2.21 -11.35 4.59
CA ILE A 116 2.46 -9.90 4.70
C ILE A 116 3.49 -9.59 5.80
N GLU A 117 3.44 -10.29 6.94
CA GLU A 117 4.43 -10.19 8.03
C GLU A 117 5.83 -10.60 7.58
N ALA A 118 5.94 -11.65 6.73
CA ALA A 118 7.20 -12.07 6.14
C ALA A 118 7.84 -11.02 5.21
N LEU A 119 7.06 -10.05 4.71
CA LEU A 119 7.56 -8.86 4.00
C LEU A 119 7.99 -7.73 4.94
N GLY A 120 7.85 -7.93 6.25
CA GLY A 120 8.27 -6.99 7.30
C GLY A 120 7.17 -6.09 7.83
N SER A 121 5.88 -6.40 7.60
CA SER A 121 4.78 -5.70 8.25
C SER A 121 4.78 -5.95 9.75
N LYS A 122 4.64 -4.89 10.54
CA LYS A 122 4.50 -4.91 11.99
C LYS A 122 3.04 -4.75 12.43
N GLU A 123 2.17 -4.24 11.56
CA GLU A 123 0.79 -3.89 11.91
C GLU A 123 -0.27 -4.82 11.32
N ILE A 124 0.06 -5.70 10.36
CA ILE A 124 -0.96 -6.57 9.75
C ILE A 124 -1.65 -7.50 10.77
N ARG A 125 -0.94 -7.86 11.84
CA ARG A 125 -1.48 -8.63 12.97
C ARG A 125 -2.52 -7.86 13.78
N ASN A 126 -2.42 -6.53 13.79
CA ASN A 126 -3.27 -5.63 14.55
C ASN A 126 -4.47 -5.12 13.74
N ILE A 127 -4.59 -5.48 12.46
CA ILE A 127 -5.66 -4.96 11.60
C ILE A 127 -7.05 -5.41 12.11
N ARG A 128 -7.98 -4.45 12.17
CA ARG A 128 -9.37 -4.64 12.64
C ARG A 128 -10.35 -4.13 11.59
N PHE A 129 -11.63 -4.45 11.77
CA PHE A 129 -12.71 -3.99 10.90
C PHE A 129 -12.57 -2.51 10.53
N ARG A 130 -12.51 -2.23 9.23
CA ARG A 130 -12.36 -0.88 8.64
C ARG A 130 -11.09 -0.11 9.04
N SER A 131 -10.05 -0.79 9.51
CA SER A 131 -8.77 -0.11 9.73
C SER A 131 -8.23 0.40 8.38
N SER A 132 -7.87 1.68 8.35
CA SER A 132 -7.07 2.23 7.25
C SER A 132 -5.62 1.77 7.46
N TRP A 133 -5.03 1.12 6.45
CA TRP A 133 -3.69 0.57 6.51
C TRP A 133 -2.99 0.80 5.17
N VAL A 134 -1.72 1.18 5.24
CA VAL A 134 -0.83 1.35 4.09
C VAL A 134 0.51 0.70 4.42
N PHE A 135 1.10 0.02 3.44
CA PHE A 135 2.33 -0.73 3.63
C PHE A 135 3.16 -0.84 2.36
N LEU A 136 4.47 -0.76 2.53
CA LEU A 136 5.49 -1.01 1.53
C LEU A 136 6.39 -2.15 2.06
N GLY A 137 6.35 -3.28 1.36
CA GLY A 137 7.24 -4.42 1.57
C GLY A 137 8.23 -4.60 0.42
N ALA A 138 9.32 -5.32 0.69
CA ALA A 138 10.28 -5.75 -0.32
C ALA A 138 10.46 -7.26 -0.26
N LYS A 139 10.66 -7.88 -1.42
CA LYS A 139 10.91 -9.31 -1.53
C LYS A 139 12.29 -9.56 -2.13
N GLY A 140 13.12 -10.32 -1.43
CA GLY A 140 14.48 -10.67 -1.84
C GLY A 140 15.55 -9.63 -1.49
N PHE A 141 15.21 -8.56 -0.77
CA PHE A 141 16.14 -7.57 -0.23
C PHE A 141 15.51 -6.79 0.93
N GLU A 142 16.33 -6.06 1.69
CA GLU A 142 15.88 -5.21 2.78
C GLU A 142 15.72 -3.75 2.33
N LEU A 143 14.62 -3.12 2.72
CA LEU A 143 14.44 -1.68 2.55
C LEU A 143 15.33 -0.92 3.55
N PRO A 144 15.90 0.23 3.17
CA PRO A 144 16.67 1.06 4.09
C PRO A 144 15.91 1.40 5.37
N ALA A 145 16.64 1.41 6.48
CA ALA A 145 16.12 1.90 7.75
C ALA A 145 15.70 3.38 7.64
N GLY A 146 14.61 3.75 8.30
CA GLY A 146 14.13 5.13 8.36
C GLY A 146 13.12 5.54 7.27
N ILE A 147 12.91 4.73 6.24
CA ILE A 147 11.83 4.96 5.27
C ILE A 147 10.47 4.69 5.94
N GLN A 148 9.52 5.64 5.82
CA GLN A 148 8.15 5.43 6.28
C GLN A 148 7.43 4.42 5.39
N ARG A 149 7.42 3.16 5.82
CA ARG A 149 6.90 2.04 5.02
C ARG A 149 5.59 1.46 5.52
N GLU A 150 5.09 1.85 6.68
CA GLU A 150 3.86 1.30 7.24
C GLU A 150 3.16 2.31 8.14
N LYS A 151 1.82 2.31 8.08
CA LYS A 151 0.98 3.05 9.02
C LYS A 151 -0.38 2.36 9.13
N ILE A 152 -0.98 2.42 10.31
CA ILE A 152 -2.34 1.93 10.57
C ILE A 152 -3.16 2.96 11.34
N ASN A 153 -4.46 3.02 11.08
CA ASN A 153 -5.44 3.80 11.83
C ASN A 153 -6.71 2.97 12.02
N HIS A 154 -7.10 2.75 13.27
CA HIS A 154 -8.23 1.90 13.60
C HIS A 154 -9.52 2.72 13.69
N SER A 155 -10.65 2.09 13.33
CA SER A 155 -11.97 2.66 13.57
C SER A 155 -12.19 2.86 15.07
N ASP A 156 -12.60 4.06 15.44
CA ASP A 156 -12.95 4.47 16.81
C ASP A 156 -14.10 5.46 16.70
N ASN A 157 -15.28 5.11 17.25
CA ASN A 157 -16.49 5.91 17.09
C ASN A 157 -16.33 7.36 17.58
N ALA A 158 -15.43 7.62 18.54
CA ALA A 158 -15.17 8.98 19.03
C ALA A 158 -14.22 9.79 18.13
N LYS A 159 -13.42 9.12 17.27
CA LYS A 159 -12.37 9.74 16.45
C LYS A 159 -12.59 9.59 14.95
N ASN A 160 -13.58 8.81 14.55
CA ASN A 160 -13.89 8.50 13.17
C ASN A 160 -14.19 9.80 12.39
N ARG A 161 -13.43 10.01 11.32
CA ARG A 161 -13.62 11.15 10.41
C ARG A 161 -14.89 11.01 9.56
N TYR A 162 -15.30 9.76 9.32
CA TYR A 162 -16.48 9.42 8.55
C TYR A 162 -17.40 8.54 9.39
N LEU A 163 -18.70 8.51 9.11
CA LEU A 163 -19.66 7.73 9.89
C LEU A 163 -19.34 6.21 9.87
N GLY A 164 -18.59 5.74 10.88
CA GLY A 164 -18.17 4.35 11.01
C GLY A 164 -16.84 3.98 10.32
N TRP A 165 -16.06 4.94 9.82
CA TRP A 165 -14.72 4.71 9.26
C TRP A 165 -13.70 5.72 9.83
N PRO A 166 -12.46 5.28 10.07
CA PRO A 166 -11.38 6.16 10.48
C PRO A 166 -10.95 7.10 9.34
N ALA A 167 -10.16 8.11 9.68
CA ALA A 167 -9.50 8.93 8.66
C ALA A 167 -8.55 8.08 7.81
N GLU A 168 -8.52 8.36 6.52
CA GLU A 168 -7.49 7.88 5.61
C GLU A 168 -6.10 8.30 6.09
N ILE A 169 -5.14 7.43 5.82
CA ILE A 169 -3.73 7.62 6.16
C ILE A 169 -2.85 7.53 4.93
N GLN A 170 -1.72 8.21 5.02
CA GLN A 170 -0.72 8.29 3.98
C GLN A 170 0.67 7.98 4.53
N VAL A 171 1.49 7.35 3.69
CA VAL A 171 2.95 7.34 3.79
C VAL A 171 3.54 7.70 2.44
N GLU A 172 4.66 8.41 2.45
CA GLU A 172 5.43 8.74 1.25
C GLU A 172 6.93 8.65 1.55
N GLY A 173 7.72 8.45 0.50
CA GLY A 173 9.16 8.35 0.65
C GLY A 173 9.89 8.05 -0.64
N CYS A 174 11.20 7.89 -0.51
CA CYS A 174 12.12 7.70 -1.61
C CYS A 174 12.93 6.41 -1.37
N ILE A 175 12.84 5.46 -2.28
CA ILE A 175 13.54 4.17 -2.20
C ILE A 175 14.81 4.27 -3.04
N PRO A 176 16.03 4.15 -2.49
CA PRO A 176 17.25 4.09 -3.27
C PRO A 176 17.14 3.03 -4.36
N LYS A 177 17.62 3.33 -5.57
CA LYS A 177 17.80 2.31 -6.60
C LYS A 177 19.06 1.52 -6.25
N GLY A 178 19.04 0.20 -6.44
CA GLY A 178 20.24 -0.62 -6.29
C GLY A 178 21.36 -0.14 -7.23
N PRO A 179 22.63 -0.49 -6.96
CA PRO A 179 23.68 -0.26 -7.95
C PRO A 179 23.26 -0.93 -9.27
N SER A 180 23.22 -0.10 -10.32
CA SER A 180 22.95 -0.50 -11.70
C SER A 180 24.07 -1.35 -12.27
#